data_AF-A0A1A8F0S5-F1
#
_entry.id   AF-A0A1A8F0S5-F1
#
_cell.length_a   1.000
_cell.length_b   1.000
_cell.length_c   1.000
_cell.angle_alpha   90.00
_cell.angle_beta   90.00
_cell.angle_gamma   90.00
#
_symmetry.space_group_name_H-M   'P 1'
#
loop_
_entity.id
_entity.type
_entity.pdbx_description
1 polymer ?
#
loop_
_entity_poly.entity_id
_entity_poly.type
_entity_poly.pdbx_seq_one_letter_code
_entity_poly.pdbx_strand_id
1 'polypeptide(L)'
;MKRSLERSLTSPLLSDNNPASATETPSGELQGQCKVEDGVLTDEMVSRGLSRSGSSRFFRISFPNLNLKDISVLHKYVYLQTLELPNNRIKDLSCLSHIPYLVILDLSGNEIYNFFEFQPLQYLREVNLSHNRMTNMKDLSGFVSLCKLNLDHNSFCEISGLEQCCRLTHLSLAHNKVTKMSGVAGLPLTHLCLKGNQIKTIAGLENTKHLHVLDLSVNHITRLSGLKNLHLLGSLNLEKNQIREIQELEHNKLPLLRDLNLQGNPVQDMPDYRMAVIFLFQHLTILDQAKISTEEKVASVNKFHPSMDVLAFRDHMTNLVYQLAQPQVLYDSTHPLYPVLVLTGPDDCGQRQLLHRLCQEFSEYFGFGICHTTRKPYVGEKNGFDYHFVSEEDFQNMIHMGKFVHTMKYGDHLFGLSRDAIEHVAREGLACCVSLELESLLRFRKSYFEPRCILLIPTQMETYRNTLSSRERYTPEQIEAAVSRLDLYANIHTQRPGFFDCVISCDDWEEAYQTLEQVVKDLFSLEEEREEEKNSSKTSPNSSLTGFFVFF
;
A
#
# COMPACT_ATOMS: atom_id res chain seq x y z
N MET A 1 29.95 -16.29 2.96
CA MET A 1 28.96 -17.38 2.74
C MET A 1 27.74 -16.77 2.05
N LYS A 2 27.71 -16.46 0.74
CA LYS A 2 27.59 -17.30 -0.47
C LYS A 2 26.52 -18.41 -0.43
N ARG A 3 25.42 -18.15 -1.19
CA ARG A 3 24.50 -19.03 -1.96
C ARG A 3 23.34 -19.75 -1.23
N SER A 4 22.10 -19.34 -1.53
CA SER A 4 21.13 -19.98 -2.47
C SER A 4 19.73 -19.38 -2.27
N LEU A 5 19.28 -18.38 -3.05
CA LEU A 5 18.48 -18.45 -4.29
C LEU A 5 17.20 -19.32 -4.15
N GLU A 6 16.00 -18.70 -4.11
CA GLU A 6 15.15 -18.26 -5.25
C GLU A 6 14.47 -19.41 -5.99
N ARG A 7 13.13 -19.51 -5.83
CA ARG A 7 12.07 -20.17 -6.65
C ARG A 7 10.87 -20.39 -5.70
N SER A 8 9.62 -20.04 -5.95
CA SER A 8 8.89 -19.69 -7.17
C SER A 8 7.61 -18.93 -6.77
N LEU A 9 7.48 -17.67 -7.22
CA LEU A 9 6.20 -16.94 -7.28
C LEU A 9 6.02 -16.52 -8.73
N THR A 10 5.36 -17.37 -9.49
CA THR A 10 4.86 -17.06 -10.84
C THR A 10 3.42 -17.56 -10.91
N SER A 11 2.49 -16.61 -10.92
CA SER A 11 1.18 -16.79 -11.54
C SER A 11 1.35 -17.09 -13.03
N PRO A 12 0.31 -17.60 -13.69
CA PRO A 12 -0.40 -16.67 -14.58
C PRO A 12 -1.93 -16.81 -14.51
N LEU A 13 -2.58 -15.67 -14.75
CA LEU A 13 -3.97 -15.59 -15.16
C LEU A 13 -4.04 -15.57 -16.69
N LEU A 14 -4.96 -16.34 -17.26
CA LEU A 14 -5.96 -15.93 -18.25
C LEU A 14 -6.60 -17.15 -18.91
N SER A 15 -7.90 -17.00 -19.15
CA SER A 15 -8.73 -17.81 -20.03
C SER A 15 -8.09 -18.07 -21.39
N ASP A 16 -8.17 -19.32 -21.88
CA ASP A 16 -8.71 -19.58 -23.21
C ASP A 16 -9.06 -21.06 -23.40
N ASN A 17 -10.19 -21.27 -24.08
CA ASN A 17 -10.64 -22.53 -24.63
C ASN A 17 -9.66 -23.02 -25.72
N ASN A 18 -9.10 -24.23 -25.60
CA ASN A 18 -9.23 -25.31 -26.59
C ASN A 18 -8.42 -26.57 -26.21
N PRO A 19 -8.81 -27.75 -26.74
CA PRO A 19 -8.32 -29.05 -26.31
C PRO A 19 -7.03 -29.47 -27.02
N ALA A 20 -6.37 -30.49 -26.46
CA ALA A 20 -5.22 -31.24 -26.96
C ALA A 20 -3.81 -30.74 -26.57
N SER A 21 -3.17 -31.45 -25.63
CA SER A 21 -1.99 -32.26 -25.94
C SER A 21 -1.66 -33.15 -24.74
N ALA A 22 -1.44 -34.43 -25.04
CA ALA A 22 -1.22 -35.51 -24.10
C ALA A 22 0.16 -35.42 -23.42
N THR A 23 0.22 -35.72 -22.13
CA THR A 23 1.42 -36.23 -21.47
C THR A 23 1.06 -37.48 -20.66
N GLU A 24 1.54 -38.60 -21.16
CA GLU A 24 1.27 -39.96 -20.71
C GLU A 24 1.97 -40.27 -19.38
N THR A 25 1.18 -40.78 -18.42
CA THR A 25 1.62 -41.78 -17.42
C THR A 25 0.46 -42.75 -17.22
N PRO A 26 0.71 -44.04 -16.99
CA PRO A 26 -0.11 -45.11 -17.54
C PRO A 26 -1.43 -45.24 -16.78
N SER A 27 -2.45 -44.57 -17.31
CA SER A 27 -3.82 -45.03 -17.23
C SER A 27 -3.84 -46.44 -17.81
N GLY A 28 -4.06 -47.43 -16.95
CA GLY A 28 -4.53 -48.74 -17.36
C GLY A 28 -5.90 -48.55 -18.00
N GLU A 29 -5.89 -48.20 -19.27
CA GLU A 29 -7.06 -48.13 -20.12
C GLU A 29 -7.70 -49.51 -20.15
N LEU A 30 -8.78 -49.68 -19.42
CA LEU A 30 -9.85 -50.57 -19.86
C LEU A 30 -10.58 -49.88 -21.03
N GLN A 31 -9.85 -49.57 -22.11
CA GLN A 31 -10.39 -49.38 -23.45
C GLN A 31 -10.69 -50.77 -24.03
N GLY A 32 -11.61 -51.46 -23.39
CA GLY A 32 -12.31 -52.62 -23.93
C GLY A 32 -13.76 -52.37 -23.62
N GLN A 33 -14.57 -52.12 -24.66
CA GLN A 33 -15.99 -51.78 -24.61
C GLN A 33 -16.74 -52.53 -23.50
N CYS A 34 -16.78 -51.98 -22.29
CA CYS A 34 -17.79 -52.34 -21.31
C CYS A 34 -19.03 -51.57 -21.74
N LYS A 35 -19.71 -52.07 -22.78
CA LYS A 35 -21.07 -51.63 -23.07
C LYS A 35 -21.88 -51.95 -21.82
N VAL A 36 -22.17 -50.93 -21.05
CA VAL A 36 -23.10 -51.06 -19.94
C VAL A 36 -24.47 -51.23 -20.56
N GLU A 37 -24.97 -52.46 -20.58
CA GLU A 37 -26.35 -52.73 -20.97
C GLU A 37 -27.28 -52.07 -19.95
N ASP A 38 -28.25 -51.29 -20.46
CA ASP A 38 -29.28 -50.57 -19.70
C ASP A 38 -28.82 -49.56 -18.64
N GLY A 39 -27.52 -49.26 -18.54
CA GLY A 39 -26.97 -48.33 -17.56
C GLY A 39 -26.94 -48.90 -16.14
N VAL A 40 -26.89 -50.21 -15.97
CA VAL A 40 -26.80 -50.88 -14.67
C VAL A 40 -25.34 -51.20 -14.35
N LEU A 41 -24.86 -50.77 -13.18
CA LEU A 41 -23.53 -51.14 -12.71
C LEU A 41 -23.53 -52.61 -12.26
N THR A 42 -22.72 -53.45 -12.89
CA THR A 42 -22.65 -54.89 -12.59
C THR A 42 -21.53 -55.23 -11.61
N ASP A 43 -21.67 -56.38 -10.94
CA ASP A 43 -20.68 -56.87 -9.96
C ASP A 43 -19.31 -57.16 -10.60
N GLU A 44 -19.31 -57.63 -11.85
CA GLU A 44 -18.09 -57.86 -12.62
C GLU A 44 -17.36 -56.55 -12.92
N MET A 45 -18.10 -55.50 -13.28
CA MET A 45 -17.53 -54.17 -13.50
C MET A 45 -16.86 -53.68 -12.23
N VAL A 46 -17.57 -53.71 -11.10
CA VAL A 46 -17.03 -53.28 -9.81
C VAL A 46 -15.79 -54.08 -9.43
N SER A 47 -15.84 -55.41 -9.53
CA SER A 47 -14.71 -56.29 -9.20
C SER A 47 -13.46 -55.99 -10.04
N ARG A 48 -13.63 -55.66 -11.33
CA ARG A 48 -12.52 -55.25 -12.22
C ARG A 48 -12.04 -53.82 -11.95
N GLY A 49 -12.94 -52.93 -11.54
CA GLY A 49 -12.65 -51.53 -11.23
C GLY A 49 -12.08 -51.29 -9.83
N LEU A 50 -12.10 -52.31 -8.96
CA LEU A 50 -11.48 -52.26 -7.64
C LEU A 50 -9.95 -52.21 -7.76
N SER A 51 -9.43 -51.00 -7.80
CA SER A 51 -7.99 -50.76 -7.71
C SER A 51 -7.51 -50.95 -6.26
N ARG A 52 -6.48 -51.79 -6.07
CA ARG A 52 -5.72 -51.88 -4.81
C ARG A 52 -4.47 -51.04 -4.96
N SER A 53 -4.48 -49.81 -4.44
CA SER A 53 -3.33 -48.92 -4.52
C SER A 53 -2.41 -49.08 -3.31
N GLY A 54 -1.23 -49.69 -3.51
CA GLY A 54 -0.11 -49.71 -2.56
C GLY A 54 -0.38 -50.44 -1.23
N SER A 55 0.62 -50.47 -0.34
CA SER A 55 0.65 -51.22 0.94
C SER A 55 -0.44 -50.86 1.96
N SER A 56 -1.41 -50.02 1.60
CA SER A 56 -2.60 -49.71 2.37
C SER A 56 -3.83 -50.12 1.57
N ARG A 57 -4.70 -50.94 2.17
CA ARG A 57 -5.89 -51.54 1.56
C ARG A 57 -7.00 -50.49 1.34
N PHE A 58 -6.77 -49.50 0.48
CA PHE A 58 -7.80 -48.55 0.07
C PHE A 58 -8.61 -49.14 -1.09
N PHE A 59 -9.92 -49.31 -0.88
CA PHE A 59 -10.83 -49.74 -1.94
C PHE A 59 -11.36 -48.49 -2.65
N ARG A 60 -10.95 -48.31 -3.92
CA ARG A 60 -11.36 -47.21 -4.80
C ARG A 60 -11.99 -47.76 -6.08
N ILE A 61 -13.09 -47.14 -6.49
CA ILE A 61 -13.77 -47.37 -7.77
C ILE A 61 -13.95 -46.05 -8.50
N SER A 62 -13.71 -46.05 -9.82
CA SER A 62 -13.94 -44.90 -10.69
C SER A 62 -14.57 -45.34 -12.02
N PHE A 63 -15.76 -44.84 -12.34
CA PHE A 63 -16.50 -45.12 -13.59
C PHE A 63 -17.12 -43.85 -14.19
N PRO A 64 -16.32 -43.02 -14.87
CA PRO A 64 -16.81 -41.80 -15.51
C PRO A 64 -17.51 -42.08 -16.86
N ASN A 65 -18.53 -41.29 -17.21
CA ASN A 65 -19.13 -41.24 -18.55
C ASN A 65 -19.76 -42.56 -19.07
N LEU A 66 -20.26 -43.42 -18.20
CA LEU A 66 -20.82 -44.73 -18.58
C LEU A 66 -22.36 -44.74 -18.72
N ASN A 67 -23.01 -43.58 -18.59
CA ASN A 67 -24.48 -43.45 -18.56
C ASN A 67 -25.14 -44.32 -17.47
N LEU A 68 -24.46 -44.55 -16.35
CA LEU A 68 -24.98 -45.35 -15.24
C LEU A 68 -26.23 -44.70 -14.64
N LYS A 69 -27.25 -45.51 -14.36
CA LYS A 69 -28.49 -45.12 -13.68
C LYS A 69 -28.65 -45.86 -12.37
N ASP A 70 -28.38 -47.17 -12.39
CA ASP A 70 -28.51 -48.05 -11.24
C ASP A 70 -27.13 -48.43 -10.71
N ILE A 71 -26.89 -48.08 -9.45
CA ILE A 71 -25.64 -48.36 -8.71
C ILE A 71 -25.89 -49.24 -7.49
N SER A 72 -27.07 -49.87 -7.40
CA SER A 72 -27.49 -50.69 -6.28
C SER A 72 -26.45 -51.75 -5.89
N VAL A 73 -25.74 -52.34 -6.86
CA VAL A 73 -24.70 -53.36 -6.62
C VAL A 73 -23.63 -52.95 -5.61
N LEU A 74 -23.40 -51.64 -5.44
CA LEU A 74 -22.43 -51.09 -4.49
C LEU A 74 -22.75 -51.45 -3.02
N HIS A 75 -23.99 -51.85 -2.71
CA HIS A 75 -24.38 -52.31 -1.37
C HIS A 75 -23.54 -53.50 -0.87
N LYS A 76 -22.88 -54.26 -1.78
CA LYS A 76 -22.01 -55.40 -1.43
C LYS A 76 -20.61 -54.97 -0.98
N TYR A 77 -20.19 -53.75 -1.31
CA TYR A 77 -18.81 -53.28 -1.16
C TYR A 77 -18.67 -52.36 0.06
N VAL A 78 -18.94 -52.93 1.24
CA VAL A 78 -19.04 -52.20 2.53
C VAL A 78 -17.77 -51.40 2.88
N TYR A 79 -16.59 -51.90 2.48
CA TYR A 79 -15.29 -51.30 2.79
C TYR A 79 -14.82 -50.27 1.76
N LEU A 80 -15.68 -49.87 0.81
CA LEU A 80 -15.32 -48.87 -0.18
C LEU A 80 -15.04 -47.51 0.49
N GLN A 81 -13.92 -46.90 0.11
CA GLN A 81 -13.45 -45.64 0.69
C GLN A 81 -13.50 -44.48 -0.31
N THR A 82 -13.35 -44.77 -1.61
CA THR A 82 -13.45 -43.77 -2.67
C THR A 82 -14.38 -44.27 -3.76
N LEU A 83 -15.43 -43.47 -4.03
CA LEU A 83 -16.40 -43.72 -5.09
C LEU A 83 -16.45 -42.51 -6.02
N GLU A 84 -16.08 -42.71 -7.28
CA GLU A 84 -16.09 -41.66 -8.31
C GLU A 84 -16.94 -42.12 -9.50
N LEU A 85 -18.12 -41.52 -9.68
CA LEU A 85 -19.04 -41.83 -10.78
C LEU A 85 -19.49 -40.56 -11.52
N PRO A 86 -18.56 -39.69 -11.98
CA PRO A 86 -18.95 -38.44 -12.60
C PRO A 86 -19.56 -38.65 -14.00
N ASN A 87 -20.41 -37.71 -14.43
CA ASN A 87 -21.04 -37.68 -15.75
C ASN A 87 -21.84 -38.96 -16.07
N ASN A 88 -22.67 -39.39 -15.13
CA ASN A 88 -23.61 -40.49 -15.31
C ASN A 88 -25.06 -39.95 -15.24
N ARG A 89 -26.04 -40.83 -15.05
CA ARG A 89 -27.47 -40.49 -14.96
C ARG A 89 -28.08 -40.98 -13.64
N ILE A 90 -27.27 -40.99 -12.59
CA ILE A 90 -27.63 -41.51 -11.27
C ILE A 90 -28.62 -40.55 -10.61
N LYS A 91 -29.65 -41.12 -9.97
CA LYS A 91 -30.68 -40.39 -9.21
C LYS A 91 -30.76 -40.89 -7.78
N ASP A 92 -30.78 -42.21 -7.62
CA ASP A 92 -30.91 -42.87 -6.34
C ASP A 92 -29.53 -43.14 -5.72
N LEU A 93 -29.37 -42.68 -4.48
CA LEU A 93 -28.17 -42.85 -3.66
C LEU A 93 -28.41 -43.76 -2.45
N SER A 94 -29.58 -44.38 -2.34
CA SER A 94 -29.98 -45.23 -1.21
C SER A 94 -28.96 -46.32 -0.88
N CYS A 95 -28.29 -46.88 -1.89
CA CYS A 95 -27.26 -47.92 -1.73
C CYS A 95 -26.05 -47.48 -0.89
N LEU A 96 -25.73 -46.19 -0.86
CA LEU A 96 -24.58 -45.65 -0.12
C LEU A 96 -24.74 -45.81 1.40
N SER A 97 -25.96 -46.04 1.90
CA SER A 97 -26.23 -46.38 3.30
C SER A 97 -25.48 -47.61 3.81
N HIS A 98 -25.11 -48.53 2.90
CA HIS A 98 -24.40 -49.77 3.22
C HIS A 98 -22.87 -49.64 3.09
N ILE A 99 -22.36 -48.41 2.87
CA ILE A 99 -20.94 -48.13 2.64
C ILE A 99 -20.41 -47.14 3.71
N PRO A 100 -20.37 -47.54 4.99
CA PRO A 100 -20.13 -46.62 6.10
C PRO A 100 -18.70 -46.04 6.11
N TYR A 101 -17.74 -46.70 5.47
CA TYR A 101 -16.33 -46.30 5.45
C TYR A 101 -15.96 -45.33 4.32
N LEU A 102 -16.95 -44.80 3.60
CA LEU A 102 -16.71 -43.90 2.49
C LEU A 102 -16.06 -42.59 2.98
N VAL A 103 -14.97 -42.20 2.32
CA VAL A 103 -14.18 -41.00 2.64
C VAL A 103 -14.32 -39.95 1.54
N ILE A 104 -14.33 -40.39 0.28
CA ILE A 104 -14.42 -39.52 -0.91
C ILE A 104 -15.57 -39.99 -1.78
N LEU A 105 -16.46 -39.06 -2.12
CA LEU A 105 -17.61 -39.28 -3.00
C LEU A 105 -17.64 -38.23 -4.11
N ASP A 106 -17.46 -38.66 -5.36
CA ASP A 106 -17.70 -37.83 -6.54
C ASP A 106 -18.88 -38.37 -7.35
N LEU A 107 -19.95 -37.59 -7.39
CA LEU A 107 -21.15 -37.84 -8.17
C LEU A 107 -21.49 -36.61 -9.04
N SER A 108 -20.48 -35.86 -9.46
CA SER A 108 -20.67 -34.69 -10.32
C SER A 108 -21.29 -35.06 -11.67
N GLY A 109 -22.09 -34.17 -12.25
CA GLY A 109 -22.69 -34.39 -13.57
C GLY A 109 -23.70 -35.54 -13.60
N ASN A 110 -24.54 -35.66 -12.58
CA ASN A 110 -25.60 -36.68 -12.49
C ASN A 110 -26.99 -36.02 -12.49
N GLU A 111 -28.04 -36.79 -12.19
CA GLU A 111 -29.43 -36.31 -12.13
C GLU A 111 -29.98 -36.28 -10.69
N ILE A 112 -29.11 -36.07 -9.70
CA ILE A 112 -29.44 -36.08 -8.27
C ILE A 112 -30.21 -34.80 -7.91
N TYR A 113 -31.32 -34.94 -7.18
CA TYR A 113 -32.19 -33.81 -6.79
C TYR A 113 -32.34 -33.63 -5.28
N ASN A 114 -32.03 -34.65 -4.46
CA ASN A 114 -32.13 -34.60 -3.00
C ASN A 114 -30.80 -34.99 -2.34
N PHE A 115 -30.50 -34.36 -1.19
CA PHE A 115 -29.43 -34.83 -0.29
C PHE A 115 -29.81 -36.15 0.38
N PHE A 116 -28.78 -36.97 0.66
CA PHE A 116 -28.77 -38.27 1.33
C PHE A 116 -30.03 -38.54 2.18
N GLU A 117 -30.90 -39.43 1.70
CA GLU A 117 -32.07 -39.93 2.46
C GLU A 117 -31.71 -41.17 3.28
N PHE A 118 -30.48 -41.21 3.81
CA PHE A 118 -29.96 -42.34 4.57
C PHE A 118 -29.06 -41.86 5.72
N GLN A 119 -28.67 -42.79 6.60
CA GLN A 119 -27.88 -42.46 7.78
C GLN A 119 -26.55 -41.75 7.41
N PRO A 120 -26.13 -40.73 8.18
CA PRO A 120 -24.92 -39.97 7.87
C PRO A 120 -23.66 -40.83 7.81
N LEU A 121 -22.85 -40.61 6.78
CA LEU A 121 -21.55 -41.29 6.60
C LEU A 121 -20.48 -40.58 7.43
N GLN A 122 -20.19 -41.11 8.62
CA GLN A 122 -19.35 -40.45 9.63
C GLN A 122 -17.90 -40.17 9.20
N TYR A 123 -17.38 -40.94 8.24
CA TYR A 123 -16.00 -40.81 7.73
C TYR A 123 -15.89 -39.99 6.45
N LEU A 124 -17.01 -39.51 5.90
CA LEU A 124 -17.02 -38.78 4.64
C LEU A 124 -16.33 -37.42 4.82
N ARG A 125 -15.28 -37.19 4.01
CA ARG A 125 -14.43 -35.98 4.09
C ARG A 125 -14.60 -35.09 2.87
N GLU A 126 -14.75 -35.68 1.69
CA GLU A 126 -14.81 -34.93 0.43
C GLU A 126 -16.03 -35.38 -0.37
N VAL A 127 -16.88 -34.42 -0.72
CA VAL A 127 -18.11 -34.66 -1.48
C VAL A 127 -18.17 -33.68 -2.66
N ASN A 128 -18.30 -34.24 -3.86
CA ASN A 128 -18.58 -33.49 -5.08
C ASN A 128 -19.94 -33.91 -5.65
N LEU A 129 -20.90 -32.99 -5.56
CA LEU A 129 -22.25 -33.11 -6.12
C LEU A 129 -22.54 -32.00 -7.13
N SER A 130 -21.48 -31.44 -7.74
CA SER A 130 -21.63 -30.39 -8.75
C SER A 130 -22.38 -30.87 -10.00
N HIS A 131 -22.96 -29.95 -10.77
CA HIS A 131 -23.70 -30.25 -12.00
C HIS A 131 -24.80 -31.30 -11.79
N ASN A 132 -25.64 -31.09 -10.77
CA ASN A 132 -26.81 -31.92 -10.49
C ASN A 132 -28.09 -31.06 -10.54
N ARG A 133 -29.20 -31.55 -9.99
CA ARG A 133 -30.51 -30.88 -10.01
C ARG A 133 -31.01 -30.56 -8.60
N MET A 134 -30.10 -30.32 -7.66
CA MET A 134 -30.43 -30.10 -6.26
C MET A 134 -30.94 -28.68 -6.04
N THR A 135 -32.02 -28.53 -5.26
CA THR A 135 -32.65 -27.22 -4.99
C THR A 135 -32.58 -26.78 -3.54
N ASN A 136 -32.61 -27.74 -2.60
CA ASN A 136 -32.71 -27.46 -1.17
C ASN A 136 -31.57 -28.15 -0.42
N MET A 137 -30.88 -27.40 0.44
CA MET A 137 -29.94 -27.98 1.39
C MET A 137 -30.71 -28.72 2.50
N LYS A 138 -30.15 -29.83 2.99
CA LYS A 138 -30.64 -30.53 4.18
C LYS A 138 -29.63 -30.36 5.30
N ASP A 139 -30.03 -30.73 6.51
CA ASP A 139 -29.13 -30.78 7.64
C ASP A 139 -28.00 -31.79 7.40
N LEU A 140 -26.77 -31.29 7.33
CA LEU A 140 -25.55 -32.08 7.18
C LEU A 140 -24.79 -32.21 8.51
N SER A 141 -25.39 -31.86 9.65
CA SER A 141 -24.80 -31.96 10.99
C SER A 141 -24.22 -33.34 11.31
N GLY A 142 -24.81 -34.41 10.77
CA GLY A 142 -24.33 -35.78 10.93
C GLY A 142 -22.99 -36.10 10.23
N PHE A 143 -22.55 -35.28 9.27
CA PHE A 143 -21.29 -35.49 8.52
C PHE A 143 -20.11 -34.79 9.21
N VAL A 144 -19.83 -35.19 10.45
CA VAL A 144 -18.85 -34.53 11.36
C VAL A 144 -17.42 -34.47 10.78
N SER A 145 -17.08 -35.37 9.87
CA SER A 145 -15.75 -35.43 9.24
C SER A 145 -15.64 -34.63 7.94
N LEU A 146 -16.72 -33.99 7.47
CA LEU A 146 -16.74 -33.31 6.17
C LEU A 146 -15.78 -32.13 6.15
N CYS A 147 -14.81 -32.18 5.23
CA CYS A 147 -13.77 -31.16 5.05
C CYS A 147 -13.98 -30.32 3.78
N LYS A 148 -14.47 -30.94 2.70
CA LYS A 148 -14.68 -30.31 1.40
C LYS A 148 -16.05 -30.67 0.83
N LEU A 149 -16.79 -29.66 0.42
CA LEU A 149 -18.11 -29.81 -0.20
C LEU A 149 -18.20 -28.95 -1.46
N ASN A 150 -18.40 -29.60 -2.60
CA ASN A 150 -18.65 -28.94 -3.88
C ASN A 150 -20.11 -29.20 -4.32
N LEU A 151 -20.86 -28.12 -4.49
CA LEU A 151 -22.27 -28.06 -4.89
C LEU A 151 -22.49 -27.15 -6.11
N ASP A 152 -21.44 -26.90 -6.90
CA ASP A 152 -21.49 -26.00 -8.04
C ASP A 152 -22.55 -26.42 -9.07
N HIS A 153 -23.08 -25.47 -9.84
CA HIS A 153 -24.03 -25.74 -10.93
C HIS A 153 -25.25 -26.59 -10.49
N ASN A 154 -25.89 -26.16 -9.41
CA ASN A 154 -27.17 -26.69 -8.94
C ASN A 154 -28.23 -25.57 -8.97
N SER A 155 -29.26 -25.64 -8.14
CA SER A 155 -30.32 -24.63 -8.05
C SER A 155 -30.61 -24.23 -6.60
N PHE A 156 -29.58 -24.15 -5.75
CA PHE A 156 -29.71 -23.73 -4.36
C PHE A 156 -30.05 -22.23 -4.26
N CYS A 157 -31.08 -21.88 -3.48
CA CYS A 157 -31.47 -20.50 -3.21
C CYS A 157 -30.92 -19.94 -1.89
N GLU A 158 -30.55 -20.82 -0.96
CA GLU A 158 -30.04 -20.50 0.36
C GLU A 158 -28.96 -21.50 0.79
N ILE A 159 -28.12 -21.06 1.73
CA ILE A 159 -27.14 -21.91 2.42
C ILE A 159 -27.70 -22.20 3.81
N SER A 160 -27.91 -23.48 4.13
CA SER A 160 -28.45 -23.94 5.41
C SER A 160 -27.97 -25.36 5.71
N GLY A 161 -28.05 -25.78 6.99
CA GLY A 161 -27.72 -27.16 7.39
C GLY A 161 -26.22 -27.46 7.46
N LEU A 162 -25.36 -26.44 7.41
CA LEU A 162 -23.90 -26.58 7.53
C LEU A 162 -23.38 -26.22 8.92
N GLU A 163 -24.22 -25.72 9.82
CA GLU A 163 -23.84 -25.00 11.05
C GLU A 163 -22.98 -25.85 12.00
N GLN A 164 -23.13 -27.18 11.97
CA GLN A 164 -22.37 -28.13 12.81
C GLN A 164 -21.20 -28.81 12.06
N CYS A 165 -20.90 -28.41 10.83
CA CYS A 165 -19.77 -28.96 10.06
C CYS A 165 -18.44 -28.36 10.53
N CYS A 166 -18.02 -28.71 11.75
CA CYS A 166 -16.85 -28.14 12.44
C CYS A 166 -15.49 -28.43 11.78
N ARG A 167 -15.44 -29.18 10.68
CA ARG A 167 -14.22 -29.48 9.91
C ARG A 167 -14.28 -28.96 8.48
N LEU A 168 -15.38 -28.33 8.07
CA LEU A 168 -15.57 -27.85 6.71
C LEU A 168 -14.65 -26.66 6.46
N THR A 169 -13.64 -26.89 5.63
CA THR A 169 -12.62 -25.90 5.26
C THR A 169 -12.83 -25.36 3.86
N HIS A 170 -13.41 -26.16 2.95
CA HIS A 170 -13.65 -25.76 1.56
C HIS A 170 -15.12 -25.95 1.22
N LEU A 171 -15.76 -24.86 0.76
CA LEU A 171 -17.14 -24.87 0.31
C LEU A 171 -17.25 -24.15 -1.03
N SER A 172 -17.88 -24.81 -2.00
CA SER A 172 -18.17 -24.24 -3.32
C SER A 172 -19.65 -24.38 -3.64
N LEU A 173 -20.32 -23.27 -3.93
CA LEU A 173 -21.68 -23.21 -4.49
C LEU A 173 -21.71 -22.29 -5.72
N ALA A 174 -20.70 -22.36 -6.57
CA ALA A 174 -20.64 -21.57 -7.79
C ALA A 174 -21.84 -21.86 -8.70
N HIS A 175 -22.32 -20.85 -9.43
CA HIS A 175 -23.42 -20.97 -10.38
C HIS A 175 -24.69 -21.58 -9.78
N ASN A 176 -25.14 -21.01 -8.66
CA ASN A 176 -26.42 -21.31 -8.00
C ASN A 176 -27.32 -20.06 -7.98
N LYS A 177 -28.36 -20.04 -7.13
CA LYS A 177 -29.31 -18.93 -6.98
C LYS A 177 -29.26 -18.33 -5.57
N VAL A 178 -28.12 -18.46 -4.88
CA VAL A 178 -27.95 -18.01 -3.50
C VAL A 178 -28.04 -16.49 -3.43
N THR A 179 -28.83 -15.98 -2.48
CA THR A 179 -29.01 -14.53 -2.28
C THR A 179 -28.30 -13.99 -1.03
N LYS A 180 -28.00 -14.86 -0.04
CA LYS A 180 -27.41 -14.52 1.26
C LYS A 180 -26.45 -15.60 1.74
N MET A 181 -25.48 -15.22 2.57
CA MET A 181 -24.44 -16.11 3.11
C MET A 181 -24.66 -16.46 4.60
N SER A 182 -25.89 -16.44 5.10
CA SER A 182 -26.17 -16.66 6.52
C SER A 182 -25.74 -18.04 7.05
N GLY A 183 -25.81 -19.09 6.22
CA GLY A 183 -25.49 -20.46 6.63
C GLY A 183 -24.00 -20.82 6.71
N VAL A 184 -23.08 -19.87 6.45
CA VAL A 184 -21.63 -20.09 6.61
C VAL A 184 -21.05 -19.46 7.87
N ALA A 185 -21.85 -18.73 8.63
CA ALA A 185 -21.40 -18.05 9.84
C ALA A 185 -20.89 -19.06 10.87
N GLY A 186 -19.65 -18.86 11.35
CA GLY A 186 -19.04 -19.70 12.38
C GLY A 186 -18.32 -20.95 11.87
N LEU A 187 -18.36 -21.23 10.56
CA LEU A 187 -17.63 -22.36 9.98
C LEU A 187 -16.12 -22.04 9.87
N PRO A 188 -15.23 -23.04 10.04
CA PRO A 188 -13.78 -22.87 9.93
C PRO A 188 -13.32 -22.88 8.46
N LEU A 189 -14.05 -22.18 7.59
CA LEU A 189 -13.77 -22.11 6.16
C LEU A 189 -12.45 -21.39 5.90
N THR A 190 -11.63 -21.97 5.04
CA THR A 190 -10.42 -21.36 4.47
C THR A 190 -10.65 -20.95 3.02
N HIS A 191 -11.52 -21.66 2.30
CA HIS A 191 -11.88 -21.38 0.91
C HIS A 191 -13.41 -21.37 0.76
N LEU A 192 -13.94 -20.26 0.25
CA LEU A 192 -15.36 -20.11 -0.06
C LEU A 192 -15.53 -19.59 -1.49
N CYS A 193 -16.20 -20.37 -2.33
CA CYS A 193 -16.55 -19.99 -3.69
C CYS A 193 -18.06 -19.86 -3.84
N LEU A 194 -18.52 -18.64 -4.14
CA LEU A 194 -19.91 -18.26 -4.37
C LEU A 194 -20.07 -17.51 -5.69
N LYS A 195 -19.17 -17.79 -6.64
CA LYS A 195 -19.20 -17.23 -8.00
C LYS A 195 -20.55 -17.46 -8.68
N GLY A 196 -21.07 -16.49 -9.43
CA GLY A 196 -22.26 -16.71 -10.26
C GLY A 196 -23.54 -16.93 -9.45
N ASN A 197 -23.75 -16.17 -8.39
CA ASN A 197 -24.95 -16.19 -7.55
C ASN A 197 -25.70 -14.85 -7.63
N GLN A 198 -26.67 -14.63 -6.75
CA GLN A 198 -27.52 -13.42 -6.71
C GLN A 198 -27.26 -12.59 -5.44
N ILE A 199 -26.03 -12.62 -4.92
CA ILE A 199 -25.65 -11.96 -3.67
C ILE A 199 -25.54 -10.45 -3.92
N LYS A 200 -26.19 -9.66 -3.07
CA LYS A 200 -26.19 -8.19 -3.15
C LYS A 200 -25.33 -7.50 -2.09
N THR A 201 -25.12 -8.17 -0.96
CA THR A 201 -24.44 -7.61 0.22
C THR A 201 -23.56 -8.67 0.84
N ILE A 202 -22.36 -8.29 1.29
CA ILE A 202 -21.45 -9.17 2.00
C ILE A 202 -21.88 -9.20 3.47
N ALA A 203 -22.79 -10.12 3.83
CA ALA A 203 -23.25 -10.32 5.21
C ALA A 203 -23.31 -11.82 5.54
N GLY A 204 -23.06 -12.20 6.79
CA GLY A 204 -22.98 -13.61 7.21
C GLY A 204 -21.55 -14.18 7.28
N LEU A 205 -20.52 -13.35 7.07
CA LEU A 205 -19.11 -13.75 7.16
C LEU A 205 -18.44 -13.31 8.48
N GLU A 206 -19.19 -12.72 9.42
CA GLU A 206 -18.67 -12.00 10.59
C GLU A 206 -17.76 -12.87 11.48
N ASN A 207 -18.01 -14.19 11.51
CA ASN A 207 -17.30 -15.16 12.33
C ASN A 207 -16.37 -16.10 11.52
N THR A 208 -16.22 -15.91 10.21
CA THR A 208 -15.38 -16.75 9.33
C THR A 208 -13.92 -16.29 9.29
N LYS A 209 -13.29 -16.20 10.47
CA LYS A 209 -11.96 -15.57 10.65
C LYS A 209 -10.79 -16.29 9.97
N HIS A 210 -10.99 -17.56 9.59
CA HIS A 210 -9.97 -18.41 8.97
C HIS A 210 -9.98 -18.36 7.45
N LEU A 211 -10.81 -17.49 6.84
CA LEU A 211 -10.96 -17.43 5.40
C LEU A 211 -9.72 -16.83 4.74
N HIS A 212 -9.13 -17.57 3.82
CA HIS A 212 -7.95 -17.17 3.03
C HIS A 212 -8.32 -16.80 1.59
N VAL A 213 -9.31 -17.49 1.01
CA VAL A 213 -9.76 -17.29 -0.36
C VAL A 213 -11.28 -17.12 -0.38
N LEU A 214 -11.72 -16.00 -0.97
CA LEU A 214 -13.13 -15.69 -1.17
C LEU A 214 -13.38 -15.33 -2.63
N ASP A 215 -14.18 -16.14 -3.32
CA ASP A 215 -14.66 -15.84 -4.66
C ASP A 215 -16.15 -15.46 -4.63
N LEU A 216 -16.41 -14.20 -4.93
CA LEU A 216 -17.74 -13.58 -5.05
C LEU A 216 -17.95 -13.01 -6.46
N SER A 217 -17.18 -13.47 -7.45
CA SER A 217 -17.30 -13.00 -8.83
C SER A 217 -18.68 -13.28 -9.42
N VAL A 218 -19.12 -12.46 -10.38
CA VAL A 218 -20.40 -12.61 -11.09
C VAL A 218 -21.57 -12.63 -10.10
N ASN A 219 -21.72 -11.56 -9.32
CA ASN A 219 -22.81 -11.34 -8.37
C ASN A 219 -23.40 -9.93 -8.57
N HIS A 220 -24.17 -9.45 -7.59
CA HIS A 220 -24.81 -8.13 -7.62
C HIS A 220 -24.36 -7.26 -6.43
N ILE A 221 -23.12 -7.44 -5.99
CA ILE A 221 -22.58 -6.75 -4.82
C ILE A 221 -22.34 -5.28 -5.18
N THR A 222 -22.90 -4.37 -4.37
CA THR A 222 -22.73 -2.92 -4.54
C THR A 222 -21.81 -2.31 -3.50
N ARG A 223 -21.73 -2.93 -2.31
CA ARG A 223 -20.98 -2.45 -1.14
C ARG A 223 -20.10 -3.55 -0.57
N LEU A 224 -18.97 -3.14 -0.01
CA LEU A 224 -17.92 -3.98 0.57
C LEU A 224 -17.96 -3.98 2.11
N SER A 225 -19.03 -3.43 2.70
CA SER A 225 -19.37 -3.64 4.10
C SER A 225 -19.46 -5.14 4.42
N GLY A 226 -18.75 -5.60 5.46
CA GLY A 226 -18.83 -6.99 5.93
C GLY A 226 -17.54 -7.81 5.82
N LEU A 227 -16.46 -7.22 5.29
CA LEU A 227 -15.14 -7.86 5.21
C LEU A 227 -14.25 -7.60 6.45
N LYS A 228 -14.69 -6.74 7.38
CA LYS A 228 -13.89 -6.20 8.50
C LYS A 228 -13.15 -7.25 9.36
N ASN A 229 -13.73 -8.44 9.52
CA ASN A 229 -13.19 -9.47 10.41
C ASN A 229 -12.33 -10.53 9.70
N LEU A 230 -12.12 -10.39 8.39
CA LEU A 230 -11.40 -11.36 7.56
C LEU A 230 -9.90 -11.06 7.49
N HIS A 231 -9.24 -11.01 8.65
CA HIS A 231 -7.83 -10.60 8.75
C HIS A 231 -6.85 -11.54 8.05
N LEU A 232 -7.24 -12.80 7.82
CA LEU A 232 -6.44 -13.82 7.12
C LEU A 232 -6.70 -13.90 5.61
N LEU A 233 -7.58 -13.05 5.08
CA LEU A 233 -7.95 -13.09 3.67
C LEU A 233 -6.76 -12.68 2.80
N GLY A 234 -6.30 -13.61 1.97
CA GLY A 234 -5.19 -13.44 1.04
C GLY A 234 -5.63 -13.16 -0.40
N SER A 235 -6.78 -13.71 -0.80
CA SER A 235 -7.32 -13.57 -2.16
C SER A 235 -8.81 -13.24 -2.12
N LEU A 236 -9.20 -12.17 -2.80
CA LEU A 236 -10.58 -11.70 -2.92
C LEU A 236 -10.93 -11.46 -4.39
N ASN A 237 -11.82 -12.29 -4.93
CA ASN A 237 -12.35 -12.10 -6.28
C ASN A 237 -13.77 -11.50 -6.22
N LEU A 238 -13.91 -10.30 -6.78
CA LEU A 238 -15.14 -9.53 -6.89
C LEU A 238 -15.43 -9.15 -8.35
N GLU A 239 -14.84 -9.86 -9.32
CA GLU A 239 -15.06 -9.63 -10.75
C GLU A 239 -16.56 -9.58 -11.09
N LYS A 240 -16.98 -8.70 -12.00
CA LYS A 240 -18.37 -8.58 -12.50
C LYS A 240 -19.38 -8.43 -11.37
N ASN A 241 -19.20 -7.38 -10.57
CA ASN A 241 -20.16 -6.92 -9.57
C ASN A 241 -20.58 -5.47 -9.89
N GLN A 242 -21.18 -4.76 -8.93
CA GLN A 242 -21.72 -3.41 -9.09
C GLN A 242 -21.06 -2.43 -8.11
N ILE A 243 -19.80 -2.66 -7.77
CA ILE A 243 -19.02 -1.84 -6.83
C ILE A 243 -18.66 -0.53 -7.51
N ARG A 244 -18.99 0.59 -6.87
CA ARG A 244 -18.67 1.94 -7.37
C ARG A 244 -17.53 2.61 -6.63
N GLU A 245 -17.30 2.29 -5.36
CA GLU A 245 -16.37 3.03 -4.51
C GLU A 245 -15.37 2.08 -3.82
N ILE A 246 -14.07 2.38 -3.93
CA ILE A 246 -13.00 1.60 -3.28
C ILE A 246 -12.71 2.03 -1.83
N GLN A 247 -13.18 3.19 -1.39
CA GLN A 247 -12.94 3.72 -0.04
C GLN A 247 -13.49 2.79 1.06
N GLU A 248 -14.52 2.01 0.75
CA GLU A 248 -15.03 0.99 1.68
C GLU A 248 -14.00 -0.09 2.01
N LEU A 249 -13.05 -0.39 1.11
CA LEU A 249 -11.98 -1.35 1.38
C LEU A 249 -11.02 -0.85 2.47
N GLU A 250 -10.73 0.47 2.51
CA GLU A 250 -9.83 1.07 3.51
C GLU A 250 -10.33 0.80 4.94
N HIS A 251 -11.63 0.91 5.13
CA HIS A 251 -12.30 0.68 6.41
C HIS A 251 -12.30 -0.78 6.87
N ASN A 252 -12.13 -1.74 5.95
CA ASN A 252 -12.16 -3.16 6.28
C ASN A 252 -10.82 -3.69 6.81
N LYS A 253 -9.71 -2.95 6.65
CA LYS A 253 -8.35 -3.32 7.12
C LYS A 253 -8.03 -4.80 6.90
N LEU A 254 -7.71 -5.16 5.65
CA LEU A 254 -7.34 -6.51 5.22
C LEU A 254 -5.80 -6.65 5.08
N PRO A 255 -5.02 -6.86 6.17
CA PRO A 255 -3.56 -6.72 6.15
C PRO A 255 -2.82 -7.76 5.31
N LEU A 256 -3.44 -8.93 5.12
CA LEU A 256 -2.85 -10.06 4.41
C LEU A 256 -3.35 -10.18 2.97
N LEU A 257 -4.17 -9.26 2.48
CA LEU A 257 -4.70 -9.32 1.13
C LEU A 257 -3.57 -9.13 0.10
N ARG A 258 -3.36 -10.12 -0.76
CA ARG A 258 -2.30 -10.11 -1.78
C ARG A 258 -2.85 -10.10 -3.20
N ASP A 259 -4.04 -10.65 -3.39
CA ASP A 259 -4.73 -10.75 -4.67
C ASP A 259 -6.13 -10.15 -4.55
N LEU A 260 -6.40 -9.13 -5.36
CA LEU A 260 -7.69 -8.46 -5.45
C LEU A 260 -8.11 -8.36 -6.92
N ASN A 261 -9.30 -8.87 -7.24
CA ASN A 261 -9.88 -8.72 -8.56
C ASN A 261 -11.21 -7.96 -8.47
N LEU A 262 -11.27 -6.79 -9.09
CA LEU A 262 -12.42 -5.90 -9.20
C LEU A 262 -12.83 -5.71 -10.67
N GLN A 263 -12.30 -6.51 -11.60
CA GLN A 263 -12.56 -6.36 -13.02
C GLN A 263 -14.06 -6.43 -13.36
N GLY A 264 -14.55 -5.57 -14.25
CA GLY A 264 -15.96 -5.53 -14.62
C GLY A 264 -16.87 -4.93 -13.55
N ASN A 265 -16.32 -4.13 -12.64
CA ASN A 265 -17.08 -3.26 -11.75
C ASN A 265 -17.02 -1.79 -12.23
N PRO A 266 -18.07 -0.99 -12.00
CA PRO A 266 -18.08 0.44 -12.33
C PRO A 266 -16.91 1.26 -11.74
N VAL A 267 -16.32 0.80 -10.64
CA VAL A 267 -15.17 1.47 -10.03
C VAL A 267 -13.95 1.56 -10.95
N GLN A 268 -13.85 0.69 -11.96
CA GLN A 268 -12.75 0.73 -12.94
C GLN A 268 -12.83 1.95 -13.87
N ASP A 269 -13.99 2.59 -13.98
CA ASP A 269 -14.18 3.79 -14.79
C ASP A 269 -13.61 5.06 -14.11
N MET A 270 -13.19 4.96 -12.84
CA MET A 270 -12.60 6.09 -12.12
C MET A 270 -11.22 6.46 -12.69
N PRO A 271 -10.90 7.76 -12.80
CA PRO A 271 -9.56 8.19 -13.20
C PRO A 271 -8.54 7.69 -12.18
N ASP A 272 -7.41 7.18 -12.68
CA ASP A 272 -6.33 6.64 -11.85
C ASP A 272 -6.73 5.48 -10.92
N TYR A 273 -7.86 4.80 -11.20
CA TYR A 273 -8.36 3.68 -10.40
C TYR A 273 -7.27 2.71 -9.94
N ARG A 274 -6.46 2.21 -10.88
CA ARG A 274 -5.39 1.24 -10.59
C ARG A 274 -4.38 1.83 -9.60
N MET A 275 -3.96 3.08 -9.82
CA MET A 275 -3.00 3.76 -8.95
C MET A 275 -3.61 4.02 -7.57
N ALA A 276 -4.90 4.39 -7.50
CA ALA A 276 -5.60 4.64 -6.25
C ALA A 276 -5.72 3.36 -5.41
N VAL A 277 -6.04 2.22 -6.03
CA VAL A 277 -6.09 0.93 -5.32
C VAL A 277 -4.71 0.51 -4.82
N ILE A 278 -3.67 0.65 -5.65
CA ILE A 278 -2.29 0.36 -5.23
C ILE A 278 -1.86 1.28 -4.08
N PHE A 279 -2.26 2.57 -4.14
CA PHE A 279 -1.98 3.53 -3.08
C PHE A 279 -2.60 3.11 -1.75
N LEU A 280 -3.89 2.76 -1.73
CA LEU A 280 -4.61 2.30 -0.54
C LEU A 280 -4.07 0.96 -0.01
N PHE A 281 -3.63 0.07 -0.90
CA PHE A 281 -3.16 -1.27 -0.55
C PHE A 281 -1.74 -1.55 -1.07
N GLN A 282 -0.74 -0.87 -0.50
CA GLN A 282 0.68 -1.04 -0.86
C GLN A 282 1.19 -2.49 -0.76
N HIS A 283 0.51 -3.32 0.01
CA HIS A 283 0.86 -4.71 0.27
C HIS A 283 0.24 -5.70 -0.73
N LEU A 284 -0.60 -5.25 -1.69
CA LEU A 284 -1.08 -6.08 -2.80
C LEU A 284 0.08 -6.50 -3.71
N THR A 285 -0.10 -7.66 -4.34
CA THR A 285 0.84 -8.22 -5.32
C THR A 285 0.20 -8.42 -6.69
N ILE A 286 -1.11 -8.67 -6.72
CA ILE A 286 -1.91 -8.86 -7.93
C ILE A 286 -3.16 -7.98 -7.79
N LEU A 287 -3.46 -7.22 -8.84
CA LEU A 287 -4.67 -6.42 -8.96
C LEU A 287 -5.25 -6.61 -10.36
N ASP A 288 -6.53 -6.98 -10.42
CA ASP A 288 -7.28 -7.21 -11.67
C ASP A 288 -6.53 -8.16 -12.61
N GLN A 289 -6.05 -9.27 -12.05
CA GLN A 289 -5.31 -10.30 -12.76
C GLN A 289 -3.92 -9.88 -13.28
N ALA A 290 -3.48 -8.66 -12.99
CA ALA A 290 -2.16 -8.18 -13.36
C ALA A 290 -1.27 -8.07 -12.12
N LYS A 291 -0.02 -8.55 -12.24
CA LYS A 291 0.99 -8.35 -11.20
C LYS A 291 1.27 -6.85 -11.02
N ILE A 292 1.43 -6.41 -9.78
CA ILE A 292 1.80 -5.03 -9.46
C ILE A 292 3.33 -4.94 -9.40
N SER A 293 3.90 -4.00 -10.14
CA SER A 293 5.34 -3.75 -10.12
C SER A 293 5.77 -2.83 -8.96
N THR A 294 7.07 -2.84 -8.64
CA THR A 294 7.64 -1.91 -7.65
C THR A 294 7.53 -0.45 -8.09
N GLU A 295 7.65 -0.20 -9.40
CA GLU A 295 7.55 1.13 -10.00
C GLU A 295 6.13 1.68 -9.87
N GLU A 296 5.10 0.85 -10.09
CA GLU A 296 3.71 1.25 -9.90
C GLU A 296 3.41 1.62 -8.45
N LYS A 297 3.97 0.87 -7.48
CA LYS A 297 3.83 1.18 -6.05
C LYS A 297 4.44 2.54 -5.72
N VAL A 298 5.69 2.77 -6.12
CA VAL A 298 6.37 4.05 -5.90
C VAL A 298 5.63 5.19 -6.60
N ALA A 299 5.20 4.98 -7.85
CA ALA A 299 4.45 5.98 -8.60
C ALA A 299 3.09 6.30 -7.95
N SER A 300 2.42 5.33 -7.33
CA SER A 300 1.15 5.55 -6.62
C SER A 300 1.35 6.45 -5.41
N VAL A 301 2.39 6.18 -4.62
CA VAL A 301 2.77 7.02 -3.47
C VAL A 301 3.15 8.41 -3.95
N ASN A 302 4.02 8.52 -4.97
CA ASN A 302 4.42 9.82 -5.52
C ASN A 302 3.25 10.63 -6.09
N LYS A 303 2.19 9.97 -6.56
CA LYS A 303 1.01 10.63 -7.12
C LYS A 303 0.07 11.17 -6.04
N PHE A 304 -0.23 10.38 -5.01
CA PHE A 304 -1.24 10.74 -4.00
C PHE A 304 -0.66 11.28 -2.69
N HIS A 305 0.60 10.94 -2.37
CA HIS A 305 1.29 11.39 -1.17
C HIS A 305 2.82 11.45 -1.39
N PRO A 306 3.31 12.37 -2.25
CA PRO A 306 4.73 12.49 -2.54
C PRO A 306 5.55 12.85 -1.30
N SER A 307 6.74 12.26 -1.17
CA SER A 307 7.66 12.61 -0.09
C SER A 307 8.17 14.05 -0.24
N MET A 308 8.66 14.61 0.87
CA MET A 308 9.24 15.95 0.89
C MET A 308 10.40 16.12 -0.10
N ASP A 309 11.22 15.09 -0.30
CA ASP A 309 12.32 15.14 -1.27
C ASP A 309 11.79 15.17 -2.72
N VAL A 310 10.75 14.39 -3.03
CA VAL A 310 10.13 14.39 -4.37
C VAL A 310 9.54 15.76 -4.68
N LEU A 311 8.86 16.36 -3.70
CA LEU A 311 8.35 17.74 -3.80
C LEU A 311 9.49 18.74 -3.98
N ALA A 312 10.60 18.58 -3.24
CA ALA A 312 11.75 19.45 -3.34
C ALA A 312 12.44 19.38 -4.70
N PHE A 313 12.61 18.17 -5.25
CA PHE A 313 13.16 17.97 -6.59
C PHE A 313 12.23 18.55 -7.67
N ARG A 314 10.92 18.36 -7.55
CA ARG A 314 9.96 18.90 -8.52
C ARG A 314 9.97 20.43 -8.54
N ASP A 315 10.01 21.06 -7.36
CA ASP A 315 10.13 22.51 -7.25
C ASP A 315 11.45 23.01 -7.86
N HIS A 316 12.58 22.38 -7.49
CA HIS A 316 13.87 22.74 -8.04
C HIS A 316 13.92 22.63 -9.58
N MET A 317 13.42 21.52 -10.14
CA MET A 317 13.32 21.35 -11.60
C MET A 317 12.44 22.43 -12.24
N THR A 318 11.32 22.78 -11.61
CA THR A 318 10.41 23.82 -12.12
C THR A 318 11.12 25.18 -12.19
N ASN A 319 11.76 25.58 -11.09
CA ASN A 319 12.48 26.85 -11.02
C ASN A 319 13.69 26.87 -11.99
N LEU A 320 14.43 25.76 -12.09
CA LEU A 320 15.55 25.63 -13.02
C LEU A 320 15.09 25.75 -14.49
N VAL A 321 13.99 25.09 -14.87
CA VAL A 321 13.45 25.18 -16.24
C VAL A 321 13.03 26.61 -16.56
N TYR A 322 12.33 27.29 -15.65
CA TYR A 322 11.95 28.69 -15.87
C TYR A 322 13.17 29.60 -15.94
N GLN A 323 14.19 29.38 -15.11
CA GLN A 323 15.43 30.14 -15.15
C GLN A 323 16.21 29.92 -16.46
N LEU A 324 16.30 28.69 -16.95
CA LEU A 324 16.96 28.37 -18.21
C LEU A 324 16.22 28.92 -19.44
N ALA A 325 14.91 29.16 -19.30
CA ALA A 325 14.12 29.83 -20.33
C ALA A 325 14.38 31.35 -20.40
N GLN A 326 15.03 31.94 -19.39
CA GLN A 326 15.40 33.36 -19.38
C GLN A 326 16.78 33.63 -19.98
N PRO A 327 17.09 34.89 -20.36
CA PRO A 327 18.44 35.30 -20.71
C PRO A 327 19.42 34.95 -19.59
N GLN A 328 20.51 34.25 -19.94
CA GLN A 328 21.51 33.83 -18.97
C GLN A 328 22.35 35.04 -18.53
N VAL A 329 22.45 35.23 -17.21
CA VAL A 329 23.21 36.30 -16.58
C VAL A 329 24.30 35.66 -15.71
N LEU A 330 25.50 36.24 -15.72
CA LEU A 330 26.54 35.84 -14.79
C LEU A 330 26.18 36.39 -13.40
N TYR A 331 26.05 35.50 -12.42
CA TYR A 331 25.65 35.86 -11.07
C TYR A 331 26.87 36.11 -10.19
N ASP A 332 26.79 37.17 -9.39
CA ASP A 332 27.79 37.53 -8.40
C ASP A 332 27.99 36.37 -7.40
N SER A 333 26.93 35.59 -7.17
CA SER A 333 26.96 34.45 -6.25
C SER A 333 27.62 33.15 -6.75
N THR A 334 28.06 33.10 -8.02
CA THR A 334 28.49 31.82 -8.65
C THR A 334 29.99 31.57 -8.65
N HIS A 335 30.85 32.59 -8.64
CA HIS A 335 32.31 32.43 -8.66
C HIS A 335 33.04 33.59 -7.94
N PRO A 336 33.69 33.36 -6.79
CA PRO A 336 33.68 32.11 -6.00
C PRO A 336 32.29 31.78 -5.43
N LEU A 337 32.09 30.55 -4.94
CA LEU A 337 30.80 30.12 -4.40
C LEU A 337 30.43 30.99 -3.18
N TYR A 338 29.25 31.60 -3.23
CA TYR A 338 28.86 32.57 -2.21
C TYR A 338 28.36 31.91 -0.91
N PRO A 339 28.85 32.33 0.27
CA PRO A 339 28.42 31.74 1.53
C PRO A 339 26.98 32.12 1.88
N VAL A 340 26.19 31.11 2.27
CA VAL A 340 24.81 31.28 2.73
C VAL A 340 24.64 30.61 4.09
N LEU A 341 24.18 31.37 5.08
CA LEU A 341 23.80 30.87 6.40
C LEU A 341 22.28 30.76 6.47
N VAL A 342 21.78 29.57 6.77
CA VAL A 342 20.35 29.30 6.91
C VAL A 342 20.03 28.95 8.35
N LEU A 343 19.13 29.72 8.97
CA LEU A 343 18.49 29.34 10.22
C LEU A 343 17.13 28.72 9.90
N THR A 344 16.86 27.56 10.46
CA THR A 344 15.61 26.82 10.27
C THR A 344 15.07 26.32 11.60
N GLY A 345 13.75 26.20 11.72
CA GLY A 345 13.12 25.68 12.92
C GLY A 345 11.60 25.88 12.91
N PRO A 346 10.92 25.45 13.98
CA PRO A 346 9.48 25.61 14.15
C PRO A 346 9.02 27.08 14.15
N ASP A 347 7.73 27.29 13.94
CA ASP A 347 7.15 28.63 13.88
C ASP A 347 7.42 29.41 15.17
N ASP A 348 7.82 30.68 15.02
CA ASP A 348 8.01 31.63 16.12
C ASP A 348 9.10 31.27 17.15
N CYS A 349 10.04 30.39 16.81
CA CYS A 349 11.30 30.16 17.57
C CYS A 349 12.31 31.32 17.43
N GLY A 350 11.95 32.34 16.66
CA GLY A 350 12.66 33.61 16.52
C GLY A 350 13.90 33.57 15.63
N GLN A 351 13.95 32.66 14.68
CA GLN A 351 14.99 32.58 13.65
C GLN A 351 15.28 33.95 13.01
N ARG A 352 14.21 34.67 12.63
CA ARG A 352 14.33 36.00 12.00
C ARG A 352 14.95 37.03 12.94
N GLN A 353 14.50 37.09 14.19
CA GLN A 353 14.99 38.08 15.14
C GLN A 353 16.46 37.83 15.52
N LEU A 354 16.90 36.56 15.59
CA LEU A 354 18.31 36.23 15.81
C LEU A 354 19.16 36.63 14.60
N LEU A 355 18.69 36.33 13.39
CA LEU A 355 19.39 36.73 12.16
C LEU A 355 19.46 38.24 11.99
N HIS A 356 18.39 38.98 12.29
CA HIS A 356 18.42 40.45 12.23
C HIS A 356 19.42 41.03 13.24
N ARG A 357 19.48 40.50 14.47
CA ARG A 357 20.47 40.92 15.46
C ARG A 357 21.89 40.62 14.98
N LEU A 358 22.12 39.42 14.44
CA LEU A 358 23.41 39.02 13.87
C LEU A 358 23.85 39.97 12.74
N CYS A 359 22.94 40.29 11.80
CA CYS A 359 23.26 41.21 10.69
C CYS A 359 23.45 42.66 11.17
N GLN A 360 22.88 43.06 12.31
CA GLN A 360 23.10 44.39 12.88
C GLN A 360 24.47 44.48 13.58
N GLU A 361 24.82 43.48 14.39
CA GLU A 361 26.08 43.46 15.15
C GLU A 361 27.29 43.17 14.23
N PHE A 362 27.11 42.31 13.23
CA PHE A 362 28.14 41.91 12.26
C PHE A 362 27.81 42.40 10.84
N SER A 363 27.38 43.66 10.72
CA SER A 363 26.96 44.27 9.44
C SER A 363 28.05 44.32 8.36
N GLU A 364 29.33 44.23 8.74
CA GLU A 364 30.46 44.14 7.82
C GLU A 364 30.61 42.75 7.18
N TYR A 365 29.93 41.73 7.71
CA TYR A 365 30.08 40.34 7.29
C TYR A 365 28.78 39.70 6.80
N PHE A 366 27.61 40.14 7.27
CA PHE A 366 26.33 39.51 6.95
C PHE A 366 25.29 40.47 6.40
N GLY A 367 24.58 40.02 5.36
CA GLY A 367 23.39 40.66 4.84
C GLY A 367 22.18 39.75 4.94
N PHE A 368 21.00 40.30 5.22
CA PHE A 368 19.78 39.53 5.36
C PHE A 368 19.06 39.36 4.00
N GLY A 369 18.89 38.11 3.57
CA GLY A 369 18.14 37.77 2.35
C GLY A 369 16.64 37.73 2.61
N ILE A 370 15.90 38.70 2.06
CA ILE A 370 14.47 38.85 2.31
C ILE A 370 13.65 37.93 1.40
N CYS A 371 12.88 37.03 2.01
CA CYS A 371 11.97 36.12 1.31
C CYS A 371 10.71 36.82 0.81
N HIS A 372 10.03 36.23 -0.17
CA HIS A 372 8.73 36.67 -0.67
C HIS A 372 7.61 35.82 -0.08
N THR A 373 6.43 36.41 0.14
CA THR A 373 5.23 35.68 0.53
C THR A 373 3.94 36.31 0.00
N THR A 374 2.91 35.48 -0.21
CA THR A 374 1.54 35.93 -0.53
C THR A 374 0.66 36.13 0.70
N ARG A 375 1.18 35.80 1.89
CA ARG A 375 0.50 36.05 3.18
C ARG A 375 0.35 37.56 3.41
N LYS A 376 -0.72 37.99 4.07
CA LYS A 376 -0.83 39.38 4.54
C LYS A 376 0.10 39.63 5.73
N PRO A 377 0.71 40.82 5.86
CA PRO A 377 1.59 41.15 6.99
C PRO A 377 0.82 41.08 8.32
N TYR A 378 1.46 40.53 9.35
CA TYR A 378 0.95 40.61 10.73
C TYR A 378 1.21 42.01 11.31
N VAL A 379 0.52 42.33 12.41
CA VAL A 379 0.71 43.61 13.12
C VAL A 379 2.17 43.75 13.54
N GLY A 380 2.84 44.78 13.03
CA GLY A 380 4.25 45.07 13.28
C GLY A 380 5.22 44.63 12.19
N GLU A 381 4.80 43.76 11.25
CA GLU A 381 5.64 43.38 10.10
C GLU A 381 5.68 44.48 9.04
N LYS A 382 6.84 44.67 8.41
CA LYS A 382 7.12 45.68 7.40
C LYS A 382 7.53 45.03 6.08
N ASN A 383 6.92 45.52 5.00
CA ASN A 383 7.25 45.10 3.64
C ASN A 383 8.68 45.52 3.26
N GLY A 384 9.44 44.59 2.67
CA GLY A 384 10.85 44.81 2.33
C GLY A 384 11.79 44.83 3.53
N PHE A 385 11.34 44.33 4.69
CA PHE A 385 12.17 44.08 5.86
C PHE A 385 11.92 42.66 6.38
N ASP A 386 10.68 42.35 6.73
CA ASP A 386 10.28 41.01 7.19
C ASP A 386 10.11 40.03 6.03
N TYR A 387 9.36 40.47 5.01
CA TYR A 387 9.12 39.78 3.76
C TYR A 387 8.84 40.80 2.66
N HIS A 388 9.02 40.39 1.41
CA HIS A 388 8.33 41.00 0.29
C HIS A 388 6.91 40.42 0.20
N PHE A 389 5.94 41.17 0.67
CA PHE A 389 4.52 40.81 0.61
C PHE A 389 3.98 41.14 -0.79
N VAL A 390 3.70 40.13 -1.58
CA VAL A 390 3.28 40.24 -2.98
C VAL A 390 1.92 39.58 -3.20
N SER A 391 1.21 39.95 -4.28
CA SER A 391 -0.03 39.24 -4.63
C SER A 391 0.27 37.82 -5.14
N GLU A 392 -0.72 36.93 -5.10
CA GLU A 392 -0.56 35.58 -5.66
C GLU A 392 -0.29 35.61 -7.17
N GLU A 393 -0.92 36.53 -7.90
CA GLU A 393 -0.67 36.75 -9.33
C GLU A 393 0.78 37.17 -9.58
N ASP A 394 1.29 38.15 -8.82
CA ASP A 394 2.68 38.60 -8.94
C ASP A 394 3.68 37.49 -8.59
N PHE A 395 3.40 36.72 -7.53
CA PHE A 395 4.24 35.59 -7.14
C PHE A 395 4.31 34.54 -8.25
N GLN A 396 3.17 34.20 -8.86
CA GLN A 396 3.13 33.27 -10.00
C GLN A 396 3.89 33.84 -11.20
N ASN A 397 3.74 35.14 -11.50
CA ASN A 397 4.50 35.78 -12.57
C ASN A 397 6.01 35.69 -12.31
N MET A 398 6.47 35.91 -11.08
CA MET A 398 7.86 35.76 -10.69
C MET A 398 8.39 34.33 -10.87
N ILE A 399 7.58 33.30 -10.61
CA ILE A 399 7.93 31.90 -10.91
C ILE A 399 8.19 31.72 -12.40
N HIS A 400 7.24 32.15 -13.26
CA HIS A 400 7.38 32.01 -14.72
C HIS A 400 8.56 32.82 -15.28
N MET A 401 8.91 33.92 -14.62
CA MET A 401 10.11 34.73 -14.91
C MET A 401 11.41 34.11 -14.37
N GLY A 402 11.37 32.93 -13.75
CA GLY A 402 12.57 32.25 -13.22
C GLY A 402 13.27 33.01 -12.09
N LYS A 403 12.54 33.82 -11.32
CA LYS A 403 13.11 34.68 -10.27
C LYS A 403 13.43 33.95 -8.97
N PHE A 404 12.88 32.77 -8.74
CA PHE A 404 13.02 32.04 -7.48
C PHE A 404 14.11 30.97 -7.53
N VAL A 405 14.80 30.78 -6.40
CA VAL A 405 15.69 29.62 -6.19
C VAL A 405 14.88 28.43 -5.70
N HIS A 406 13.91 28.68 -4.82
CA HIS A 406 12.89 27.71 -4.42
C HIS A 406 11.54 28.37 -4.22
N THR A 407 10.49 27.57 -4.25
CA THR A 407 9.16 27.97 -3.78
C THR A 407 8.50 26.89 -2.93
N MET A 408 7.68 27.30 -1.98
CA MET A 408 6.87 26.39 -1.18
C MET A 408 5.46 26.96 -0.97
N LYS A 409 4.51 26.05 -0.78
CA LYS A 409 3.17 26.38 -0.29
C LYS A 409 3.09 25.90 1.16
N TYR A 410 2.71 26.80 2.06
CA TYR A 410 2.44 26.49 3.47
C TYR A 410 1.09 27.07 3.85
N GLY A 411 0.17 26.20 4.29
CA GLY A 411 -1.25 26.53 4.37
C GLY A 411 -1.77 27.01 3.01
N ASP A 412 -2.44 28.16 3.01
CA ASP A 412 -2.98 28.81 1.81
C ASP A 412 -2.04 29.85 1.18
N HIS A 413 -0.81 29.97 1.69
CA HIS A 413 0.13 31.00 1.25
C HIS A 413 1.36 30.40 0.58
N LEU A 414 1.91 31.16 -0.36
CA LEU A 414 3.16 30.84 -1.05
C LEU A 414 4.30 31.59 -0.39
N PHE A 415 5.46 30.93 -0.33
CA PHE A 415 6.71 31.48 0.17
C PHE A 415 7.82 31.12 -0.81
N GLY A 416 8.80 32.01 -0.98
CA GLY A 416 9.92 31.74 -1.87
C GLY A 416 11.11 32.65 -1.61
N LEU A 417 12.30 32.08 -1.74
CA LEU A 417 13.56 32.82 -1.75
C LEU A 417 13.90 33.18 -3.20
N SER A 418 13.82 34.47 -3.52
CA SER A 418 14.22 34.97 -4.83
C SER A 418 15.73 34.93 -4.97
N ARG A 419 16.22 34.71 -6.19
CA ARG A 419 17.65 34.79 -6.50
C ARG A 419 18.18 36.20 -6.22
N ASP A 420 17.43 37.23 -6.62
CA ASP A 420 17.79 38.63 -6.42
C ASP A 420 18.03 38.97 -4.93
N ALA A 421 17.35 38.30 -4.00
CA ALA A 421 17.58 38.49 -2.56
C ALA A 421 18.97 38.01 -2.11
N ILE A 422 19.51 36.96 -2.74
CA ILE A 422 20.88 36.49 -2.48
C ILE A 422 21.88 37.36 -3.25
N GLU A 423 21.60 37.68 -4.52
CA GLU A 423 22.51 38.47 -5.36
C GLU A 423 22.68 39.91 -4.87
N HIS A 424 21.67 40.50 -4.23
CA HIS A 424 21.81 41.83 -3.63
C HIS A 424 22.86 41.84 -2.52
N VAL A 425 22.79 40.86 -1.62
CA VAL A 425 23.74 40.65 -0.53
C VAL A 425 25.11 40.26 -1.08
N ALA A 426 25.13 39.45 -2.15
CA ALA A 426 26.36 39.05 -2.84
C ALA A 426 27.16 40.20 -3.41
N ARG A 427 26.47 41.18 -4.00
CA ARG A 427 27.08 42.38 -4.58
C ARG A 427 27.74 43.28 -3.56
N GLU A 428 27.32 43.20 -2.31
CA GLU A 428 27.92 43.94 -1.18
C GLU A 428 29.10 43.18 -0.54
N GLY A 429 29.36 41.93 -0.95
CA GLY A 429 30.45 41.11 -0.40
C GLY A 429 30.17 40.53 0.98
N LEU A 430 28.92 40.56 1.46
CA LEU A 430 28.47 40.05 2.76
C LEU A 430 27.86 38.65 2.69
N ALA A 431 28.16 37.71 3.58
CA ALA A 431 27.50 36.40 3.61
C ALA A 431 25.97 36.53 3.77
N CYS A 432 25.21 35.75 2.98
CA CYS A 432 23.75 35.86 2.98
C CYS A 432 23.12 35.05 4.10
N CYS A 433 22.37 35.71 4.98
CA CYS A 433 21.61 35.11 6.06
C CYS A 433 20.13 34.98 5.69
N VAL A 434 19.56 33.78 5.76
CA VAL A 434 18.15 33.54 5.42
C VAL A 434 17.46 32.67 6.46
N SER A 435 16.23 33.03 6.82
CA SER A 435 15.34 32.19 7.64
C SER A 435 14.46 31.33 6.73
N LEU A 436 14.58 30.01 6.80
CA LEU A 436 13.82 29.07 5.97
C LEU A 436 13.11 28.01 6.82
N GLU A 437 11.88 27.67 6.45
CA GLU A 437 11.23 26.45 6.95
C GLU A 437 11.94 25.20 6.42
N LEU A 438 11.75 24.07 7.11
CA LEU A 438 12.40 22.79 6.79
C LEU A 438 12.19 22.36 5.33
N GLU A 439 10.96 22.49 4.85
CA GLU A 439 10.56 22.15 3.49
C GLU A 439 11.25 23.06 2.46
N SER A 440 11.43 24.34 2.78
CA SER A 440 12.20 25.29 1.95
C SER A 440 13.69 24.96 1.96
N LEU A 441 14.24 24.58 3.11
CA LEU A 441 15.65 24.19 3.21
C LEU A 441 15.95 22.95 2.35
N LEU A 442 15.07 21.95 2.37
CA LEU A 442 15.19 20.76 1.51
C LEU A 442 15.22 21.11 0.01
N ARG A 443 14.42 22.10 -0.41
CA ARG A 443 14.42 22.62 -1.79
C ARG A 443 15.68 23.42 -2.09
N PHE A 444 16.06 24.31 -1.19
CA PHE A 444 17.21 25.18 -1.34
C PHE A 444 18.50 24.39 -1.54
N ARG A 445 18.68 23.29 -0.80
CA ARG A 445 19.81 22.36 -0.96
C ARG A 445 19.84 21.57 -2.26
N LYS A 446 18.81 21.66 -3.11
CA LYS A 446 18.86 21.12 -4.48
C LYS A 446 19.52 22.10 -5.46
N SER A 447 19.64 23.37 -5.08
CA SER A 447 20.39 24.35 -5.85
C SER A 447 21.90 24.12 -5.74
N TYR A 448 22.68 24.94 -6.44
CA TYR A 448 24.14 24.89 -6.36
C TYR A 448 24.71 25.51 -5.07
N PHE A 449 23.89 26.17 -4.25
CA PHE A 449 24.34 26.72 -2.98
C PHE A 449 24.63 25.60 -1.98
N GLU A 450 25.72 25.76 -1.22
CA GLU A 450 26.09 24.87 -0.11
C GLU A 450 25.86 25.60 1.23
N PRO A 451 24.60 25.76 1.66
CA PRO A 451 24.31 26.53 2.87
C PRO A 451 24.80 25.82 4.13
N ARG A 452 25.32 26.62 5.06
CA ARG A 452 25.48 26.22 6.46
C ARG A 452 24.14 26.34 7.15
N CYS A 453 23.66 25.24 7.72
CA CYS A 453 22.31 25.09 8.22
C CYS A 453 22.30 24.90 9.74
N ILE A 454 21.72 25.86 10.45
CA ILE A 454 21.56 25.81 11.90
C ILE A 454 20.09 25.55 12.23
N LEU A 455 19.82 24.48 12.98
CA LEU A 455 18.49 24.17 13.48
C LEU A 455 18.27 24.84 14.83
N LEU A 456 17.21 25.65 14.93
CA LEU A 456 16.65 26.14 16.18
C LEU A 456 15.47 25.25 16.56
N ILE A 457 15.53 24.63 17.74
CA ILE A 457 14.46 23.73 18.21
C ILE A 457 14.18 23.96 19.70
N PRO A 458 12.91 24.05 20.13
CA PRO A 458 12.59 24.14 21.55
C PRO A 458 12.79 22.78 22.21
N THR A 459 13.37 22.75 23.41
CA THR A 459 13.50 21.49 24.18
C THR A 459 12.29 21.28 25.11
N GLN A 460 11.58 22.36 25.45
CA GLN A 460 10.43 22.33 26.35
C GLN A 460 9.12 22.57 25.58
N MET A 461 8.45 21.48 25.21
CA MET A 461 7.21 21.51 24.40
C MET A 461 6.10 22.36 25.04
N GLU A 462 5.88 22.25 26.35
CA GLU A 462 4.83 23.00 27.05
C GLU A 462 5.13 24.51 27.07
N THR A 463 6.37 24.89 27.32
CA THR A 463 6.82 26.30 27.31
C THR A 463 6.65 26.91 25.91
N TYR A 464 7.01 26.16 24.87
CA TYR A 464 6.80 26.57 23.48
C TYR A 464 5.32 26.76 23.16
N ARG A 465 4.45 25.80 23.53
CA ARG A 465 2.99 25.89 23.34
C ARG A 465 2.41 27.12 24.06
N ASN A 466 2.84 27.39 25.29
CA ASN A 466 2.41 28.55 26.07
C ASN A 466 2.86 29.88 25.43
N THR A 467 4.09 29.91 24.88
CA THR A 467 4.63 31.08 24.16
C THR A 467 3.81 31.38 22.90
N LEU A 468 3.46 30.36 22.11
CA LEU A 468 2.59 30.55 20.94
C LEU A 468 1.19 31.04 21.34
N SER A 469 0.65 30.49 22.43
CA SER A 469 -0.69 30.85 22.93
C SER A 469 -0.78 32.29 23.44
N SER A 470 0.30 32.82 24.03
CA SER A 470 0.32 34.17 24.61
C SER A 470 0.43 35.30 23.57
N ARG A 471 0.82 34.99 22.32
CA ARG A 471 1.08 35.99 21.29
C ARG A 471 -0.15 36.44 20.48
N GLU A 472 -1.35 35.92 20.76
CA GLU A 472 -2.64 36.22 20.10
C GLU A 472 -2.61 36.18 18.54
N ARG A 473 -1.61 35.52 17.94
CA ARG A 473 -1.41 35.45 16.48
C ARG A 473 -1.89 34.14 15.86
N TYR A 474 -1.99 33.07 16.64
CA TYR A 474 -2.22 31.72 16.15
C TYR A 474 -3.55 31.16 16.67
N THR A 475 -4.27 30.44 15.82
CA THR A 475 -5.45 29.67 16.26
C THR A 475 -5.01 28.41 17.02
N PRO A 476 -5.87 27.82 17.86
CA PRO A 476 -5.55 26.56 18.55
C PRO A 476 -5.11 25.43 17.59
N GLU A 477 -5.70 25.35 16.41
CA GLU A 477 -5.34 24.37 15.38
C GLU A 477 -3.93 24.62 14.81
N GLN A 478 -3.57 25.89 14.61
CA GLN A 478 -2.23 26.28 14.14
C GLN A 478 -1.15 25.99 15.19
N ILE A 479 -1.46 26.23 16.48
CA ILE A 479 -0.55 25.91 17.58
C ILE A 479 -0.29 24.41 17.64
N GLU A 480 -1.33 23.59 17.53
CA GLU A 480 -1.17 22.14 17.55
C GLU A 480 -0.41 21.63 16.32
N ALA A 481 -0.66 22.21 15.14
CA ALA A 481 0.11 21.93 13.93
C ALA A 481 1.61 22.27 14.13
N ALA A 482 1.93 23.44 14.69
CA ALA A 482 3.31 23.84 14.97
C ALA A 482 4.00 22.91 15.98
N VAL A 483 3.31 22.52 17.06
CA VAL A 483 3.83 21.57 18.06
C VAL A 483 4.05 20.18 17.45
N SER A 484 3.12 19.68 16.63
CA SER A 484 3.28 18.38 15.96
C SER A 484 4.48 18.32 15.00
N ARG A 485 4.92 19.48 14.49
CA ARG A 485 6.09 19.59 13.61
C ARG A 485 7.42 19.43 14.37
N LEU A 486 7.46 19.55 15.69
CA LEU A 486 8.69 19.34 16.47
C LEU A 486 9.29 17.95 16.22
N ASP A 487 8.44 16.93 16.20
CA ASP A 487 8.85 15.56 15.90
C ASP A 487 9.43 15.44 14.49
N LEU A 488 8.92 16.21 13.52
CA LEU A 488 9.44 16.21 12.15
C LEU A 488 10.89 16.72 12.11
N TYR A 489 11.19 17.83 12.79
CA TYR A 489 12.56 18.39 12.87
C TYR A 489 13.52 17.41 13.57
N ALA A 490 13.11 16.87 14.72
CA ALA A 490 13.90 15.91 15.49
C ALA A 490 14.17 14.61 14.70
N ASN A 491 13.15 14.11 13.98
CA ASN A 491 13.29 12.92 13.14
C ASN A 491 14.24 13.16 11.97
N ILE A 492 14.20 14.32 11.30
CA ILE A 492 15.14 14.62 10.22
C ILE A 492 16.57 14.69 10.73
N HIS A 493 16.81 15.35 11.87
CA HIS A 493 18.13 15.41 12.48
C HIS A 493 18.67 13.99 12.79
N THR A 494 17.81 13.13 13.36
CA THR A 494 18.18 11.76 13.74
C THR A 494 18.40 10.85 12.52
N GLN A 495 17.56 10.97 11.48
CA GLN A 495 17.61 10.11 10.29
C GLN A 495 18.65 10.57 9.26
N ARG A 496 19.09 11.83 9.29
CA ARG A 496 20.05 12.42 8.34
C ARG A 496 21.22 13.08 9.08
N PRO A 497 22.22 12.32 9.55
CA PRO A 497 23.42 12.88 10.15
C PRO A 497 24.11 13.86 9.19
N GLY A 498 24.50 15.03 9.69
CA GLY A 498 25.10 16.10 8.88
C GLY A 498 24.08 16.93 8.08
N PHE A 499 22.77 16.70 8.24
CA PHE A 499 21.78 17.57 7.61
C PHE A 499 21.76 18.97 8.24
N PHE A 500 21.95 19.08 9.55
CA PHE A 500 22.18 20.36 10.22
C PHE A 500 23.63 20.39 10.70
N ASP A 501 24.30 21.52 10.47
CA ASP A 501 25.67 21.75 10.90
C ASP A 501 25.73 22.00 12.41
N CYS A 502 24.68 22.63 12.95
CA CYS A 502 24.52 22.87 14.39
C CYS A 502 23.04 22.81 14.80
N VAL A 503 22.80 22.51 16.07
CA VAL A 503 21.47 22.54 16.70
C VAL A 503 21.54 23.43 17.94
N ILE A 504 20.64 24.41 18.03
CA ILE A 504 20.58 25.41 19.10
C ILE A 504 19.20 25.31 19.78
N SER A 505 19.19 25.29 21.11
CA SER A 505 17.93 25.40 21.86
C SER A 505 17.37 26.82 21.73
N CYS A 506 16.07 26.95 21.47
CA CYS A 506 15.39 28.24 21.44
C CYS A 506 14.55 28.52 22.69
N ASP A 507 14.79 27.82 23.80
CA ASP A 507 14.02 28.02 25.04
C ASP A 507 14.35 29.37 25.71
N ASP A 508 15.61 29.80 25.67
CA ASP A 508 16.06 31.13 26.10
C ASP A 508 16.66 31.91 24.93
N TRP A 509 16.17 33.13 24.76
CA TRP A 509 16.53 33.99 23.63
C TRP A 509 17.99 34.43 23.64
N GLU A 510 18.51 34.81 24.81
CA GLU A 510 19.86 35.36 24.92
C GLU A 510 20.89 34.23 24.87
N GLU A 511 20.61 33.09 25.48
CA GLU A 511 21.44 31.89 25.39
C GLU A 511 21.51 31.36 23.94
N ALA A 512 20.37 31.35 23.23
CA ALA A 512 20.32 30.98 21.82
C ALA A 512 21.18 31.91 20.95
N TYR A 513 21.14 33.21 21.22
CA TYR A 513 21.96 34.20 20.48
C TYR A 513 23.45 34.05 20.77
N GLN A 514 23.85 33.90 22.04
CA GLN A 514 25.25 33.68 22.42
C GLN A 514 25.81 32.40 21.78
N THR A 515 25.01 31.33 21.75
CA THR A 515 25.37 30.09 21.09
C THR A 515 25.51 30.29 19.58
N LEU A 516 24.57 31.02 18.94
CA LEU A 516 24.64 31.33 17.53
C LEU A 516 25.90 32.15 17.19
N GLU A 517 26.21 33.16 18.00
CA GLU A 517 27.40 34.00 17.83
C GLU A 517 28.68 33.17 17.91
N GLN A 518 28.78 32.26 18.90
CA GLN A 518 29.92 31.37 19.04
C GLN A 518 30.05 30.42 17.85
N VAL A 519 28.95 29.80 17.43
CA VAL A 519 28.92 28.90 16.27
C VAL A 519 29.38 29.62 15.02
N VAL A 520 28.89 30.84 14.79
CA VAL A 520 29.31 31.69 13.67
C VAL A 520 30.81 31.94 13.76
N LYS A 521 31.34 32.41 14.89
CA LYS A 521 32.78 32.66 15.06
C LYS A 521 33.63 31.42 14.78
N ASP A 522 33.27 30.27 15.34
CA ASP A 522 33.99 29.00 15.15
C ASP A 522 33.98 28.56 13.68
N LEU A 523 32.83 28.72 13.04
CA LEU A 523 32.61 28.42 11.63
C LEU A 523 33.53 29.23 10.71
N PHE A 524 33.80 30.51 11.03
CA PHE A 524 34.74 31.35 10.27
C PHE A 524 36.20 31.09 10.64
N SER A 525 36.49 30.80 11.91
CA SER A 525 37.85 30.50 12.38
C SER A 525 38.40 29.21 11.77
N LEU A 526 37.52 28.21 11.56
CA LEU A 526 37.85 26.95 10.88
C LEU A 526 38.07 27.09 9.36
N GLU A 527 37.60 28.16 8.73
CA GLU A 527 37.91 28.46 7.32
C GLU A 527 39.31 29.06 7.19
N GLU A 528 39.71 29.95 8.11
CA GLU A 528 41.06 30.54 8.15
C GLU A 528 42.15 29.46 8.27
N GLU A 529 41.99 28.48 9.17
CA GLU A 529 42.95 27.38 9.34
C GLU A 529 43.08 26.51 8.07
N ARG A 530 41.97 26.27 7.34
CA ARG A 530 41.98 25.48 6.10
C ARG A 530 42.62 26.21 4.93
N GLU A 531 42.55 27.54 4.90
CA GLU A 531 43.21 28.37 3.89
C GLU A 531 44.70 28.56 4.19
N GLU A 532 45.08 28.70 5.46
CA GLU A 532 46.48 28.72 5.88
C GLU A 532 47.20 27.39 5.60
N GLU A 533 46.54 26.24 5.80
CA GLU A 533 47.08 24.93 5.39
C GLU A 533 47.25 24.82 3.86
N LYS A 534 46.37 25.42 3.05
CA LYS A 534 46.52 25.46 1.60
C LYS A 534 47.64 26.42 1.16
N ASN A 535 47.78 27.58 1.80
CA ASN A 535 48.74 28.62 1.44
C ASN A 535 50.16 28.35 1.96
N SER A 536 50.31 27.63 3.08
CA SER A 536 51.64 27.18 3.59
C SER A 536 52.35 26.19 2.66
N SER A 537 51.68 25.65 1.64
CA SER A 537 52.28 24.86 0.56
C SER A 537 52.98 25.69 -0.54
N LYS A 538 52.96 27.03 -0.46
CA LYS A 538 53.67 27.95 -1.37
C LYS A 538 54.40 29.05 -0.58
N THR A 539 55.72 28.92 -0.39
CA THR A 539 56.60 29.86 0.33
C THR A 539 56.93 31.12 -0.50
N SER A 540 57.13 32.34 0.05
CA SER A 540 58.21 32.81 0.96
C SER A 540 57.96 34.29 1.45
N PRO A 541 58.72 34.82 2.45
CA PRO A 541 58.24 35.86 3.38
C PRO A 541 58.83 37.27 3.20
N ASN A 542 58.09 38.31 3.61
CA ASN A 542 58.67 39.53 4.21
C ASN A 542 57.65 40.41 4.99
N SER A 543 58.20 41.11 5.97
CA SER A 543 57.65 41.88 7.11
C SER A 543 56.57 42.95 6.85
N SER A 544 55.60 43.08 7.77
CA SER A 544 55.45 44.20 8.76
C SER A 544 54.03 44.23 9.36
N LEU A 545 53.93 44.53 10.67
CA LEU A 545 52.66 44.75 11.38
C LEU A 545 51.86 45.90 10.76
N THR A 546 50.62 45.65 10.33
CA THR A 546 49.38 46.43 10.60
C THR A 546 48.25 45.95 9.68
N GLY A 547 47.16 45.46 10.26
CA GLY A 547 45.80 45.60 9.71
C GLY A 547 45.37 44.67 8.56
N PHE A 548 44.07 44.40 8.62
CA PHE A 548 43.17 43.89 7.59
C PHE A 548 43.01 42.36 7.47
N PHE A 549 41.85 41.91 7.96
CA PHE A 549 41.02 40.89 7.31
C PHE A 549 41.01 41.16 5.80
N VAL A 550 41.72 40.34 5.03
CA VAL A 550 41.68 40.33 3.57
C VAL A 550 41.35 38.90 3.17
N PHE A 551 40.11 38.68 2.72
CA PHE A 551 39.67 37.46 2.07
C PHE A 551 40.41 37.26 0.73
N PHE A 552 40.86 36.03 0.45
CA PHE A 552 40.73 35.31 -0.84
C PHE A 552 41.25 33.87 -0.78
#